data_AF-A0A318U5Z4-F1
#
_entry.id   AF-A0A318U5Z4-F1
#
_cell.length_a   1.000
_cell.length_b   1.000
_cell.length_c   1.000
_cell.angle_alpha   90.00
_cell.angle_beta   90.00
_cell.angle_gamma   90.00
#
_symmetry.space_group_name_H-M   'P 1'
#
loop_
_entity.id
_entity.type
_entity.pdbx_description
1 polymer ?
#
loop_
_entity_poly.entity_id
_entity_poly.type
_entity_poly.pdbx_seq_one_letter_code
_entity_poly.pdbx_strand_id
1 'polypeptide(L)'
;MTTPAPDLPPDALPMAAAAKLLGLGEERLRQLVKAGYVTRVGRGTTTATAAVSGYVRFLRDEARKSPASTAASRSHNAKASLIEASTARRRAELVDLTEAEHVVTRIASTAIARLRKTPIDRALSASTRKTMTSEISGAIKAIERARDRALAALNTGDFSEISGGRDE
;
A
#
# COMPACT_ATOMS: atom_id res chain seq x y z
N MET A 1 5.24 26.86 51.40
CA MET A 1 6.44 26.44 50.64
C MET A 1 6.02 25.30 49.74
N THR A 2 5.76 25.59 48.47
CA THR A 2 5.30 24.59 47.48
C THR A 2 6.51 23.79 47.03
N THR A 3 6.61 22.53 47.45
CA THR A 3 7.67 21.60 47.03
C THR A 3 7.68 21.52 45.49
N PRO A 4 8.79 21.82 44.80
CA PRO A 4 8.84 21.69 43.36
C PRO A 4 8.62 20.22 42.97
N ALA A 5 7.76 19.99 42.00
CA ALA A 5 7.53 18.67 41.42
C ALA A 5 8.89 18.09 40.97
N PRO A 6 9.13 16.78 41.17
CA PRO A 6 10.35 16.17 40.66
C PRO A 6 10.46 16.44 39.16
N ASP A 7 11.60 16.98 38.74
CA ASP A 7 11.91 17.31 37.34
C ASP A 7 12.02 16.00 36.57
N LEU A 8 10.86 15.50 36.11
CA LEU A 8 10.77 14.26 35.36
C LEU A 8 11.15 14.56 33.90
N PRO A 9 11.96 13.70 33.27
CA PRO A 9 12.30 13.86 31.87
C PRO A 9 11.04 13.92 30.99
N PRO A 10 11.10 14.62 29.85
CA PRO A 10 9.93 14.92 29.01
C PRO A 10 9.22 13.67 28.46
N ASP A 11 9.88 12.52 28.47
CA ASP A 11 9.36 11.23 28.01
C ASP A 11 8.98 10.28 29.17
N ALA A 12 8.82 10.80 30.39
CA ALA A 12 8.37 10.03 31.54
C ALA A 12 6.90 9.59 31.39
N LEU A 13 6.67 8.28 31.53
CA LEU A 13 5.37 7.65 31.39
C LEU A 13 5.06 6.72 32.59
N PRO A 14 3.78 6.57 32.97
CA PRO A 14 3.36 5.52 33.87
C PRO A 14 3.71 4.13 33.31
N MET A 15 4.03 3.19 34.19
CA MET A 15 4.34 1.80 33.80
C MET A 15 3.23 1.16 32.95
N ALA A 16 1.95 1.48 33.22
CA ALA A 16 0.82 1.03 32.43
C ALA A 16 0.88 1.51 30.97
N ALA A 17 1.19 2.80 30.77
CA ALA A 17 1.33 3.39 29.45
C ALA A 17 2.55 2.83 28.70
N ALA A 18 3.68 2.65 29.41
CA ALA A 18 4.88 2.03 28.85
C ALA A 18 4.65 0.56 28.43
N ALA A 19 3.88 -0.21 29.22
CA ALA A 19 3.56 -1.59 28.89
C ALA A 19 2.69 -1.67 27.62
N LYS A 20 1.67 -0.80 27.53
CA LYS A 20 0.82 -0.68 26.34
C LYS A 20 1.62 -0.26 25.10
N LEU A 21 2.56 0.67 25.23
CA LEU A 21 3.43 1.12 24.14
C LEU A 21 4.29 -0.02 23.58
N LEU A 22 4.72 -0.95 24.43
CA LEU A 22 5.50 -2.13 24.03
C LEU A 22 4.64 -3.34 23.62
N GLY A 23 3.30 -3.23 23.71
CA GLY A 23 2.40 -4.35 23.46
C GLY A 23 2.50 -5.48 24.50
N LEU A 24 2.94 -5.16 25.72
CA LEU A 24 3.14 -6.12 26.82
C LEU A 24 2.10 -5.93 27.92
N GLY A 25 1.88 -6.97 28.73
CA GLY A 25 1.18 -6.84 30.00
C GLY A 25 2.01 -6.04 31.02
N GLU A 26 1.35 -5.30 31.91
CA GLU A 26 2.04 -4.50 32.95
C GLU A 26 2.97 -5.34 33.83
N GLU A 27 2.53 -6.55 34.18
CA GLU A 27 3.30 -7.46 35.01
C GLU A 27 4.59 -7.91 34.31
N ARG A 28 4.52 -8.12 32.99
CA ARG A 28 5.71 -8.45 32.19
C ARG A 28 6.72 -7.31 32.19
N LEU A 29 6.25 -6.06 32.11
CA LEU A 29 7.13 -4.90 32.20
C LEU A 29 7.74 -4.76 33.61
N ARG A 30 6.99 -5.05 34.68
CA ARG A 30 7.53 -5.05 36.06
C ARG A 30 8.62 -6.11 36.23
N GLN A 31 8.45 -7.30 35.64
CA GLN A 31 9.48 -8.34 35.63
C GLN A 31 10.76 -7.86 34.93
N LEU A 32 10.64 -7.16 33.78
CA LEU A 32 11.80 -6.60 33.07
C LEU A 32 12.54 -5.54 33.88
N VAL A 33 11.81 -4.71 34.63
CA VAL A 33 12.42 -3.78 35.59
C VAL A 33 13.16 -4.53 36.69
N LYS A 34 12.54 -5.56 37.28
CA LYS A 34 13.17 -6.38 38.33
C LYS A 34 14.41 -7.12 37.82
N ALA A 35 14.40 -7.52 36.55
CA ALA A 35 15.53 -8.13 35.86
C ALA A 35 16.60 -7.11 35.40
N GLY A 36 16.41 -5.83 35.68
CA GLY A 36 17.39 -4.77 35.39
C GLY A 36 17.45 -4.32 33.94
N TYR A 37 16.49 -4.71 33.09
CA TYR A 37 16.43 -4.28 31.69
C TYR A 37 15.85 -2.87 31.53
N VAL A 38 14.87 -2.50 32.34
CA VAL A 38 14.17 -1.20 32.25
C VAL A 38 14.41 -0.39 33.52
N THR A 39 14.83 0.85 33.35
CA THR A 39 15.13 1.78 34.46
C THR A 39 13.89 2.57 34.88
N ARG A 40 13.65 2.69 36.19
CA ARG A 40 12.62 3.58 36.74
C ARG A 40 13.19 4.97 36.94
N VAL A 41 12.38 5.98 36.62
CA VAL A 41 12.76 7.39 36.79
C VAL A 41 11.98 8.05 37.93
N GLY A 42 10.89 7.42 38.38
CA GLY A 42 10.14 7.81 39.56
C GLY A 42 9.29 6.66 40.10
N ARG A 43 8.45 6.95 41.11
CA ARG A 43 7.56 5.95 41.71
C ARG A 43 6.52 5.49 40.68
N GLY A 44 6.72 4.28 40.15
CA GLY A 44 5.80 3.69 39.17
C GLY A 44 5.88 4.32 37.77
N THR A 45 6.96 5.04 37.46
CA THR A 45 7.18 5.68 36.17
C THR A 45 8.52 5.27 35.56
N THR A 46 8.54 5.17 34.23
CA THR A 46 9.73 4.91 33.40
C THR A 46 9.67 5.82 32.18
N THR A 47 10.79 6.05 31.52
CA THR A 47 10.77 6.80 30.26
C THR A 47 10.45 5.88 29.09
N ALA A 48 9.79 6.43 28.07
CA ALA A 48 9.54 5.69 26.82
C ALA A 48 10.86 5.13 26.25
N THR A 49 11.92 5.95 26.28
CA THR A 49 13.25 5.57 25.79
C THR A 49 13.86 4.41 26.58
N ALA A 50 13.78 4.43 27.92
CA ALA A 50 14.31 3.36 28.76
C ALA A 50 13.53 2.05 28.62
N ALA A 51 12.20 2.14 28.47
CA ALA A 51 11.34 0.99 28.26
C ALA A 51 11.64 0.29 26.92
N VAL A 52 11.71 1.05 25.82
CA VAL A 52 12.01 0.52 24.48
C VAL A 52 13.43 -0.05 24.42
N SER A 53 14.43 0.72 24.84
CA SER A 53 15.83 0.30 24.77
C SER A 53 16.10 -0.93 25.65
N GLY A 54 15.49 -0.96 26.84
CA GLY A 54 15.57 -2.10 27.76
C GLY A 54 14.94 -3.37 27.20
N TYR A 55 13.77 -3.25 26.56
CA TYR A 55 13.09 -4.37 25.95
C TYR A 55 13.85 -4.94 24.74
N VAL A 56 14.43 -4.07 23.90
CA VAL A 56 15.31 -4.50 22.80
C VAL A 56 16.54 -5.25 23.33
N ARG A 57 17.14 -4.78 24.44
CA ARG A 57 18.26 -5.49 25.07
C ARG A 57 17.84 -6.86 25.59
N PHE A 58 16.67 -6.95 26.23
CA PHE A 58 16.10 -8.22 26.68
C PHE A 58 15.93 -9.22 25.53
N LEU A 59 15.33 -8.80 24.40
CA LEU A 59 15.13 -9.68 23.24
C LEU A 59 16.45 -10.17 22.64
N ARG A 60 17.47 -9.31 22.58
CA ARG A 60 18.81 -9.68 22.10
C ARG A 60 19.50 -10.68 23.02
N ASP A 61 19.37 -10.51 24.33
CA ASP A 61 19.96 -11.43 25.30
C ASP A 61 19.20 -12.76 25.37
N GLU A 62 17.87 -12.75 25.20
CA GLU A 62 17.06 -13.96 25.08
C GLU A 62 17.43 -14.75 23.82
N ALA A 63 17.56 -14.07 22.68
CA ALA A 63 18.01 -14.66 21.43
C ALA A 63 19.43 -15.26 21.53
N ARG A 64 20.30 -14.66 22.34
CA ARG A 64 21.67 -15.17 22.60
C ARG A 64 21.68 -16.38 23.53
N LYS A 65 20.78 -16.45 24.51
CA LYS A 65 20.73 -17.53 25.51
C LYS A 65 20.04 -18.80 25.01
N SER A 66 19.24 -18.71 23.96
CA SER A 66 18.50 -19.85 23.42
C SER A 66 19.04 -20.30 22.06
N PRO A 67 19.80 -21.41 21.95
CA PRO A 67 20.29 -21.93 20.67
C PRO A 67 19.15 -22.39 19.71
N ALA A 68 17.91 -22.47 20.19
CA ALA A 68 16.71 -22.64 19.36
C ALA A 68 16.36 -21.38 18.51
N SER A 69 16.96 -20.22 18.82
CA SER A 69 16.69 -18.94 18.15
C SER A 69 17.13 -18.91 16.68
N THR A 70 18.01 -19.80 16.23
CA THR A 70 18.43 -19.81 14.82
C THR A 70 17.31 -20.22 13.88
N ALA A 71 16.39 -21.11 14.29
CA ALA A 71 15.26 -21.53 13.45
C ALA A 71 14.12 -20.50 13.44
N ALA A 72 13.81 -19.90 14.60
CA ALA A 72 12.78 -18.86 14.70
C ALA A 72 13.22 -17.55 14.01
N SER A 73 14.48 -17.11 14.19
CA SER A 73 15.02 -15.94 13.48
C SER A 73 15.17 -16.18 11.97
N ARG A 74 15.54 -17.40 11.53
CA ARG A 74 15.49 -17.76 10.09
C ARG A 74 14.06 -17.80 9.57
N SER A 75 13.09 -18.29 10.33
CA SER A 75 11.67 -18.30 9.93
C SER A 75 11.08 -16.90 9.85
N HIS A 76 11.40 -16.02 10.81
CA HIS A 76 10.98 -14.61 10.77
C HIS A 76 11.66 -13.83 9.65
N ASN A 77 12.96 -14.02 9.43
CA ASN A 77 13.68 -13.38 8.31
C ASN A 77 13.22 -13.93 6.95
N ALA A 78 12.92 -15.23 6.86
CA ALA A 78 12.34 -15.84 5.65
C ALA A 78 10.92 -15.31 5.40
N LYS A 79 10.08 -15.19 6.43
CA LYS A 79 8.74 -14.58 6.32
C LYS A 79 8.82 -13.10 5.93
N ALA A 80 9.74 -12.33 6.52
CA ALA A 80 9.97 -10.94 6.14
C ALA A 80 10.42 -10.83 4.67
N SER A 81 11.37 -11.65 4.25
CA SER A 81 11.85 -11.71 2.86
C SER A 81 10.74 -12.15 1.90
N LEU A 82 9.87 -13.08 2.29
CA LEU A 82 8.71 -13.50 1.51
C LEU A 82 7.66 -12.39 1.41
N ILE A 83 7.41 -11.64 2.47
CA ILE A 83 6.50 -10.49 2.48
C ILE A 83 7.07 -9.37 1.61
N GLU A 84 8.36 -9.08 1.69
CA GLU A 84 9.04 -8.10 0.82
C GLU A 84 9.00 -8.54 -0.64
N ALA A 85 9.30 -9.80 -0.94
CA ALA A 85 9.20 -10.35 -2.30
C ALA A 85 7.76 -10.38 -2.83
N SER A 86 6.77 -10.62 -1.96
CA SER A 86 5.35 -10.55 -2.30
C SER A 86 4.91 -9.10 -2.54
N THR A 87 5.41 -8.16 -1.75
CA THR A 87 5.14 -6.73 -1.90
C THR A 87 5.80 -6.18 -3.17
N ALA A 88 7.02 -6.61 -3.47
CA ALA A 88 7.73 -6.26 -4.70
C ALA A 88 7.03 -6.81 -5.94
N ARG A 89 6.59 -8.08 -5.90
CA ARG A 89 5.77 -8.66 -6.98
C ARG A 89 4.45 -7.91 -7.14
N ARG A 90 3.74 -7.62 -6.05
CA ARG A 90 2.50 -6.85 -6.11
C ARG A 90 2.71 -5.44 -6.67
N ARG A 91 3.81 -4.78 -6.31
CA ARG A 91 4.18 -3.49 -6.90
C ARG A 91 4.52 -3.60 -8.39
N ALA A 92 5.25 -4.64 -8.79
CA ALA A 92 5.56 -4.88 -10.20
C ALA A 92 4.29 -5.15 -11.01
N GLU A 93 3.38 -6.00 -10.50
CA GLU A 93 2.06 -6.26 -11.10
C GLU A 93 1.22 -4.97 -11.22
N LEU A 94 1.27 -4.08 -10.22
CA LEU A 94 0.57 -2.80 -10.27
C LEU A 94 1.21 -1.81 -11.26
N VAL A 95 2.53 -1.85 -11.44
CA VAL A 95 3.23 -1.08 -12.47
C VAL A 95 2.86 -1.59 -13.86
N ASP A 96 2.82 -2.91 -14.06
CA ASP A 96 2.37 -3.54 -15.31
C ASP A 96 0.92 -3.17 -15.63
N LEU A 97 0.05 -3.15 -14.61
CA LEU A 97 -1.35 -2.71 -14.75
C LEU A 97 -1.44 -1.24 -15.17
N THR A 98 -0.66 -0.36 -14.52
CA THR A 98 -0.62 1.08 -14.86
C THR A 98 -0.15 1.29 -16.29
N GLU A 99 0.86 0.55 -16.74
CA GLU A 99 1.34 0.62 -18.12
C GLU A 99 0.28 0.12 -19.11
N ALA A 100 -0.43 -0.96 -18.79
CA ALA A 100 -1.54 -1.45 -19.60
C ALA A 100 -2.67 -0.41 -19.74
N GLU A 101 -3.06 0.27 -18.65
CA GLU A 101 -4.06 1.34 -18.67
C GLU A 101 -3.61 2.52 -19.56
N HIS A 102 -2.33 2.89 -19.47
CA HIS A 102 -1.75 3.94 -20.30
C HIS A 102 -1.77 3.59 -21.78
N VAL A 103 -1.42 2.34 -22.14
CA VAL A 103 -1.45 1.86 -23.52
C VAL A 103 -2.86 1.89 -24.08
N VAL A 104 -3.84 1.34 -23.36
CA VAL A 104 -5.26 1.33 -23.77
C VAL A 104 -5.78 2.76 -23.98
N THR A 105 -5.51 3.65 -23.02
CA THR A 105 -5.93 5.05 -23.08
C THR A 105 -5.28 5.77 -24.27
N ARG A 106 -3.98 5.54 -24.51
CA ARG A 106 -3.25 6.16 -25.62
C ARG A 106 -3.78 5.72 -26.99
N ILE A 107 -4.05 4.42 -27.16
CA ILE A 107 -4.60 3.88 -28.42
C ILE A 107 -5.98 4.49 -28.68
N ALA A 108 -6.89 4.44 -27.71
CA ALA A 108 -8.23 4.99 -27.83
C ALA A 108 -8.21 6.49 -28.14
N SER A 109 -7.42 7.26 -27.39
CA SER A 109 -7.30 8.72 -27.58
C SER A 109 -6.74 9.07 -28.96
N THR A 110 -5.76 8.30 -29.46
CA THR A 110 -5.20 8.50 -30.80
C THR A 110 -6.23 8.21 -31.90
N ALA A 111 -7.01 7.13 -31.75
CA ALA A 111 -8.07 6.78 -32.69
C ALA A 111 -9.17 7.86 -32.74
N ILE A 112 -9.64 8.30 -31.57
CA ILE A 112 -10.64 9.38 -31.45
C ILE A 112 -10.09 10.68 -32.08
N ALA A 113 -8.84 11.04 -31.79
CA ALA A 113 -8.22 12.24 -32.33
C ALA A 113 -8.14 12.20 -33.86
N ARG A 114 -7.86 11.04 -34.46
CA ARG A 114 -7.87 10.86 -35.92
C ARG A 114 -9.28 11.00 -36.50
N LEU A 115 -10.27 10.34 -35.90
CA LEU A 115 -11.67 10.42 -36.34
C LEU A 115 -12.22 11.85 -36.29
N ARG A 116 -11.88 12.62 -35.25
CA ARG A 116 -12.28 14.04 -35.13
C ARG A 116 -11.63 14.94 -36.19
N LYS A 117 -10.47 14.55 -36.71
CA LYS A 117 -9.73 15.31 -37.73
C LYS A 117 -10.09 14.89 -39.16
N THR A 118 -10.92 13.87 -39.34
CA THR A 118 -11.34 13.41 -40.66
C THR A 118 -12.06 14.54 -41.40
N PRO A 119 -11.52 15.03 -42.54
CA PRO A 119 -12.20 16.06 -43.30
C PRO A 119 -13.45 15.47 -43.96
N ILE A 120 -14.59 16.13 -43.76
CA ILE A 120 -15.81 15.83 -44.51
C ILE A 120 -15.86 16.80 -45.67
N ASP A 121 -15.83 16.27 -46.89
CA ASP A 121 -15.83 17.08 -48.11
C ASP A 121 -17.07 18.00 -48.17
N ARG A 122 -16.82 19.27 -48.46
CA ARG A 122 -17.86 20.31 -48.56
C ARG A 122 -18.67 20.17 -49.85
N ALA A 123 -18.14 19.51 -50.88
CA ALA A 123 -18.86 19.23 -52.12
C ALA A 123 -20.01 18.22 -51.93
N LEU A 124 -20.02 17.45 -50.84
CA LEU A 124 -21.08 16.51 -50.52
C LEU A 124 -22.40 17.20 -50.22
N SER A 125 -23.52 16.52 -50.45
CA SER A 125 -24.84 17.02 -50.08
C SER A 125 -24.97 17.22 -48.55
N ALA A 126 -25.87 18.11 -48.11
CA ALA A 126 -26.08 18.38 -46.69
C ALA A 126 -26.53 17.13 -45.90
N SER A 127 -27.34 16.26 -46.51
CA SER A 127 -27.77 14.99 -45.91
C SER A 127 -26.59 14.01 -45.75
N THR A 128 -25.76 13.84 -46.79
CA THR A 128 -24.58 12.97 -46.74
C THR A 128 -23.59 13.43 -45.66
N ARG A 129 -23.33 14.74 -45.55
CA ARG A 129 -22.45 15.28 -44.49
C ARG A 129 -23.02 15.01 -43.10
N LYS A 130 -24.33 15.17 -42.91
CA LYS A 130 -25.00 14.90 -41.63
C LYS A 130 -24.85 13.42 -41.24
N THR A 131 -25.06 12.51 -42.19
CA THR A 131 -24.87 11.07 -41.97
C THR A 131 -23.42 10.74 -41.60
N MET A 132 -22.43 11.18 -42.38
CA MET A 132 -21.01 10.95 -42.05
C MET A 132 -20.61 11.52 -40.69
N THR A 133 -21.11 12.70 -40.33
CA THR A 133 -20.85 13.30 -39.01
C THR A 133 -21.44 12.46 -37.89
N SER A 134 -22.65 11.93 -38.09
CA SER A 134 -23.31 11.03 -37.13
C SER A 134 -22.54 9.72 -36.98
N GLU A 135 -22.10 9.11 -38.08
CA GLU A 135 -21.31 7.87 -38.09
C GLU A 135 -19.97 8.06 -37.36
N ILE A 136 -19.23 9.14 -37.66
CA ILE A 136 -17.97 9.47 -36.97
C ILE A 136 -18.21 9.66 -35.47
N SER A 137 -19.29 10.35 -35.09
CA SER A 137 -19.66 10.54 -33.68
C SER A 137 -20.04 9.23 -33.00
N GLY A 138 -20.72 8.32 -33.71
CA GLY A 138 -21.05 6.97 -33.26
C GLY A 138 -19.80 6.13 -33.02
N ALA A 139 -18.87 6.13 -33.98
CA ALA A 139 -17.60 5.43 -33.88
C ALA A 139 -16.75 5.93 -32.70
N ILE A 140 -16.69 7.24 -32.48
CA ILE A 140 -16.01 7.82 -31.31
C ILE A 140 -16.60 7.28 -30.00
N LYS A 141 -17.93 7.32 -29.86
CA LYS A 141 -18.62 6.80 -28.66
C LYS A 141 -18.38 5.30 -28.48
N ALA A 142 -18.34 4.53 -29.56
CA ALA A 142 -18.06 3.10 -29.50
C ALA A 142 -16.63 2.83 -29.00
N ILE A 143 -15.64 3.60 -29.46
CA ILE A 143 -14.25 3.52 -28.99
C ILE A 143 -14.13 3.91 -27.52
N GLU A 144 -14.81 4.98 -27.09
CA GLU A 144 -14.82 5.40 -25.68
C GLU A 144 -15.39 4.30 -24.77
N ARG A 145 -16.52 3.70 -25.14
CA ARG A 145 -17.10 2.55 -24.40
C ARG A 145 -16.18 1.34 -24.38
N ALA A 146 -15.51 1.05 -25.49
CA ALA A 146 -14.56 -0.06 -25.58
C ALA A 146 -13.34 0.18 -24.67
N ARG A 147 -12.81 1.41 -24.63
CA ARG A 147 -11.76 1.82 -23.70
C ARG A 147 -12.21 1.61 -22.25
N ASP A 148 -13.40 2.09 -21.89
CA ASP A 148 -13.87 2.04 -20.51
C ASP A 148 -14.07 0.59 -20.03
N ARG A 149 -14.60 -0.29 -20.90
CA ARG A 149 -14.65 -1.73 -20.62
C ARG A 149 -13.26 -2.36 -20.48
N ALA A 150 -12.31 -1.97 -21.33
CA ALA A 150 -10.93 -2.43 -21.25
C ALA A 150 -10.24 -2.02 -19.93
N LEU A 151 -10.43 -0.78 -19.49
CA LEU A 151 -9.90 -0.31 -18.20
C LEU A 151 -10.57 -1.01 -17.02
N ALA A 152 -11.89 -1.23 -17.09
CA ALA A 152 -12.61 -1.96 -16.04
C ALA A 152 -12.10 -3.41 -15.93
N ALA A 153 -11.95 -4.12 -17.04
CA ALA A 153 -11.43 -5.49 -17.07
C ALA A 153 -9.99 -5.62 -16.57
N LEU A 154 -9.14 -4.63 -16.87
CA LEU A 154 -7.77 -4.58 -16.33
C LEU A 154 -7.79 -4.50 -14.79
N ASN A 155 -8.71 -3.73 -14.22
CA ASN A 155 -8.83 -3.58 -12.77
C ASN A 155 -9.50 -4.79 -12.08
N THR A 156 -10.49 -5.42 -12.72
CA THR A 156 -11.19 -6.60 -12.17
C THR A 156 -10.48 -7.92 -12.47
N GLY A 157 -9.62 -7.96 -13.49
CA GLY A 157 -9.01 -9.17 -14.03
C GLY A 157 -9.94 -10.03 -14.89
N ASP A 158 -11.16 -9.57 -15.16
CA ASP A 158 -12.17 -10.29 -15.96
C ASP A 158 -12.25 -9.70 -17.39
N PHE A 159 -11.73 -10.46 -18.36
CA PHE A 159 -11.67 -10.07 -19.77
C PHE A 159 -12.81 -10.66 -20.62
N SER A 160 -13.78 -11.35 -20.01
CA SER A 160 -14.86 -12.05 -20.73
C SER A 160 -15.67 -11.12 -21.65
N GLU A 161 -15.90 -9.87 -21.22
CA GLU A 161 -16.66 -8.87 -21.97
C GLU A 161 -15.88 -8.20 -23.13
N ILE A 162 -14.56 -8.39 -23.20
CA ILE A 162 -13.67 -7.82 -24.23
C ILE A 162 -13.43 -8.85 -25.34
N SER A 163 -13.40 -10.13 -24.99
CA SER A 163 -13.16 -11.23 -25.94
C SER A 163 -14.29 -11.48 -26.95
N GLY A 164 -15.46 -10.85 -26.80
CA GLY A 164 -16.64 -11.04 -27.67
C GLY A 164 -16.55 -10.46 -29.09
N GLY A 165 -15.35 -10.34 -29.67
CA GLY A 165 -15.09 -9.82 -31.02
C GLY A 165 -14.60 -10.85 -32.03
N ARG A 166 -14.65 -12.15 -31.72
CA ARG A 166 -14.50 -13.23 -32.70
C ARG A 166 -15.73 -14.11 -32.60
N ASP A 167 -16.65 -13.90 -33.54
CA ASP A 167 -17.43 -14.92 -34.25
C ASP A 167 -18.48 -14.17 -35.08
N GLU A 168 -18.06 -13.80 -36.31
CA GLU A 168 -18.82 -13.60 -37.57
C GLU A 168 -18.09 -12.65 -38.54
#